data_AF-A0A3M6XY45-F1
#
_entry.id   AF-A0A3M6XY45-F1
#
_cell.length_a   1.000
_cell.length_b   1.000
_cell.length_c   1.000
_cell.angle_alpha   90.00
_cell.angle_beta   90.00
_cell.angle_gamma   90.00
#
_symmetry.space_group_name_H-M   'P 1'
#
loop_
_entity.id
_entity.type
_entity.pdbx_description
1 polymer ?
#
loop_
_entity_poly.entity_id
_entity_poly.type
_entity_poly.pdbx_seq_one_letter_code
_entity_poly.pdbx_strand_id
1 'polypeptide(L)'
;MTNSRRKQQYKLGTVARKESRRHQKSTDNVIPNRPFQRLVDEVAVGLKKEVRFEASAMDALQEAAEAYMVYIFEVTKLAARHAKRDKIQKRDMQFVVGLLRSWGTLE
;
A
#
# COMPACT_ATOMS: atom_id res chain seq x y z
N MET A 1 47.69 3.86 2.19
CA MET A 1 46.79 3.48 3.30
C MET A 1 45.36 3.85 2.93
N THR A 2 44.57 2.95 2.35
CA THR A 2 43.17 3.23 2.02
C THR A 2 42.31 3.04 3.27
N ASN A 3 41.83 4.15 3.82
CA ASN A 3 40.95 4.18 4.99
C ASN A 3 39.58 3.57 4.63
N SER A 4 39.44 2.26 4.84
CA SER A 4 38.16 1.56 4.71
C SER A 4 37.26 1.94 5.88
N ARG A 5 36.49 3.03 5.73
CA ARG A 5 35.42 3.38 6.67
C ARG A 5 34.42 2.22 6.70
N ARG A 6 34.28 1.56 7.86
CA ARG A 6 33.23 0.55 8.09
C ARG A 6 31.87 1.13 7.70
N LYS A 7 31.12 0.43 6.84
CA LYS A 7 29.74 0.79 6.50
C LYS A 7 28.92 0.82 7.80
N GLN A 8 28.43 2.00 8.17
CA GLN A 8 27.63 2.18 9.37
C GLN A 8 26.29 1.45 9.19
N GLN A 9 26.02 0.46 10.04
CA GLN A 9 24.78 -0.30 10.00
C GLN A 9 23.69 0.46 10.77
N TYR A 10 22.53 0.61 10.15
CA TYR A 10 21.35 1.18 10.80
C TYR A 10 20.73 0.16 11.75
N LYS A 11 20.27 0.61 12.93
CA LYS A 11 19.47 -0.22 13.84
C LYS A 11 18.21 -0.72 13.12
N LEU A 12 17.77 -1.93 13.46
CA LEU A 12 16.54 -2.51 12.93
C LEU A 12 15.36 -1.56 13.16
N GLY A 13 14.57 -1.32 12.11
CA GLY A 13 13.43 -0.39 12.15
C GLY A 13 13.78 1.08 11.88
N THR A 14 15.05 1.49 11.91
CA THR A 14 15.44 2.88 11.60
C THR A 14 15.15 3.24 10.15
N VAL A 15 15.46 2.34 9.22
CA VAL A 15 15.23 2.54 7.78
C VAL A 15 13.72 2.58 7.49
N ALA A 16 12.96 1.61 8.01
CA ALA A 16 11.51 1.55 7.84
C ALA A 16 10.79 2.81 8.38
N ARG A 17 11.23 3.36 9.52
CA ARG A 17 10.68 4.62 10.05
C ARG A 17 11.03 5.82 9.17
N LYS A 18 12.25 5.83 8.59
CA LYS A 18 12.67 6.88 7.66
C LYS A 18 11.86 6.84 6.38
N GLU A 19 11.64 5.65 5.82
CA GLU A 19 10.82 5.42 4.63
C GLU A 19 9.36 5.81 4.87
N SER A 20 8.76 5.37 5.98
CA SER A 20 7.40 5.76 6.34
C SER A 20 7.23 7.28 6.44
N ARG A 21 8.18 7.98 7.08
CA ARG A 21 8.17 9.46 7.16
C ARG A 21 8.38 10.13 5.80
N ARG A 22 9.15 9.51 4.90
CA ARG A 22 9.34 10.03 3.54
C ARG A 22 8.03 9.93 2.77
N HIS A 23 7.41 8.75 2.74
CA HIS A 23 6.16 8.52 2.02
C HIS A 23 4.97 9.28 2.61
N GLN A 24 4.95 9.57 3.92
CA GLN A 24 3.93 10.43 4.52
C GLN A 24 4.06 11.91 4.17
N LYS A 25 5.22 12.35 3.67
CA LYS A 25 5.45 13.75 3.27
C LYS A 25 5.24 14.00 1.79
N SER A 26 5.37 12.96 0.97
CA SER A 26 5.12 13.00 -0.46
C SER A 26 3.71 12.50 -0.77
N THR A 27 3.19 12.86 -1.93
CA THR A 27 1.95 12.30 -2.49
C THR A 27 2.23 11.51 -3.77
N ASP A 28 3.49 11.15 -4.01
CA ASP A 28 3.89 10.37 -5.18
C ASP A 28 3.35 8.94 -5.09
N ASN A 29 2.83 8.42 -6.20
CA ASN A 29 2.42 7.03 -6.32
C ASN A 29 3.59 6.09 -6.02
N VAL A 30 3.33 5.06 -5.21
CA VAL A 30 4.33 4.08 -4.77
C VAL A 30 4.35 2.88 -5.71
N ILE A 31 3.22 2.52 -6.31
CA ILE A 31 3.13 1.41 -7.26
C ILE A 31 3.65 1.90 -8.63
N PRO A 32 4.51 1.14 -9.33
CA PRO A 32 4.91 1.53 -10.67
C PRO A 32 3.73 1.46 -11.66
N ASN A 33 3.55 2.49 -12.48
CA ASN A 33 2.37 2.64 -13.36
C ASN A 33 2.17 1.46 -14.33
N ARG A 34 3.25 0.93 -14.93
CA ARG A 34 3.15 -0.14 -15.95
C ARG A 34 2.65 -1.48 -15.40
N PRO A 35 3.15 -1.98 -14.25
CA PRO A 35 2.52 -3.10 -13.54
C PRO A 35 1.06 -2.85 -13.15
N PHE A 36 0.73 -1.66 -12.64
CA PHE A 36 -0.65 -1.32 -12.27
C PHE A 36 -1.58 -1.35 -13.50
N GLN A 37 -1.16 -0.73 -14.60
CA GLN A 37 -1.91 -0.75 -15.85
C GLN A 37 -2.19 -2.17 -16.36
N ARG A 38 -1.18 -3.06 -16.34
CA ARG A 38 -1.38 -4.47 -16.73
C ARG A 38 -2.44 -5.18 -15.88
N LEU A 39 -2.44 -4.91 -14.57
CA LEU A 39 -3.44 -5.46 -13.65
C LEU A 39 -4.84 -4.92 -13.98
N VAL A 40 -4.95 -3.62 -14.24
CA VAL A 40 -6.24 -3.00 -14.62
C VAL A 40 -6.75 -3.57 -15.95
N ASP A 41 -5.88 -3.75 -16.94
CA ASP A 41 -6.23 -4.34 -18.24
C ASP A 41 -6.69 -5.80 -18.07
N GLU A 42 -6.02 -6.59 -17.24
CA GLU A 42 -6.40 -7.99 -16.94
C GLU A 42 -7.80 -8.07 -16.32
N VAL A 43 -8.11 -7.20 -15.35
CA VAL A 43 -9.43 -7.12 -14.72
C VAL A 43 -10.49 -6.64 -15.72
N ALA A 44 -10.16 -5.62 -16.53
CA ALA A 44 -11.07 -5.04 -17.50
C ALA A 44 -11.51 -6.02 -18.59
N VAL A 45 -10.58 -6.87 -19.06
CA VAL A 45 -10.88 -7.95 -20.03
C VAL A 45 -11.94 -8.91 -19.48
N GLY A 46 -11.93 -9.18 -18.17
CA GLY A 46 -12.94 -10.00 -17.51
C GLY A 46 -14.33 -9.36 -17.45
N LEU A 47 -14.42 -8.02 -17.53
CA LEU A 47 -15.68 -7.27 -17.43
C LEU A 47 -16.29 -7.01 -18.81
N LYS A 48 -15.48 -6.57 -19.78
CA LYS A 48 -15.95 -6.22 -21.12
C LYS A 48 -14.83 -6.45 -22.15
N LYS A 49 -15.19 -7.00 -23.30
CA LYS A 49 -14.25 -7.12 -24.43
C LYS A 49 -13.99 -5.71 -25.01
N GLU A 50 -12.71 -5.41 -25.26
CA GLU A 50 -12.22 -4.16 -25.90
C GLU A 50 -12.44 -2.88 -25.09
N VAL A 51 -11.89 -2.82 -23.87
CA VAL A 51 -11.81 -1.58 -23.09
C VAL A 51 -10.49 -0.86 -23.39
N ARG A 52 -10.55 0.46 -23.60
CA ARG A 52 -9.39 1.34 -23.66
C ARG A 52 -9.51 2.38 -22.56
N PHE A 53 -8.44 2.59 -21.81
CA PHE A 53 -8.40 3.59 -20.75
C PHE A 53 -7.69 4.85 -21.24
N GLU A 54 -8.24 6.01 -20.86
CA GLU A 54 -7.51 7.27 -20.95
C GLU A 54 -6.36 7.28 -19.93
N ALA A 55 -5.28 8.00 -20.21
CA ALA A 55 -4.15 8.11 -19.28
C ALA A 55 -4.59 8.70 -17.92
N SER A 56 -5.40 9.77 -17.95
CA SER A 56 -5.96 10.42 -16.75
C SER A 56 -6.84 9.48 -15.92
N ALA A 57 -7.62 8.62 -16.58
CA ALA A 57 -8.44 7.60 -15.90
C ALA A 57 -7.57 6.53 -15.23
N MET A 58 -6.47 6.13 -15.86
CA MET A 58 -5.52 5.17 -15.27
C MET A 58 -4.85 5.76 -14.02
N ASP A 59 -4.44 7.03 -14.08
CA ASP A 59 -3.84 7.72 -12.94
C ASP A 59 -4.85 7.85 -11.78
N ALA A 60 -6.11 8.22 -12.07
CA ALA A 60 -7.17 8.32 -11.06
C ALA A 60 -7.48 6.96 -10.40
N LEU A 61 -7.51 5.87 -11.18
CA LEU A 61 -7.69 4.52 -10.65
C LEU A 61 -6.53 4.14 -9.72
N GLN A 62 -5.30 4.50 -10.10
CA GLN A 62 -4.13 4.22 -9.29
C GLN A 62 -4.16 5.00 -7.97
N GLU A 63 -4.44 6.29 -8.03
CA GLU A 63 -4.53 7.15 -6.85
C GLU A 63 -5.61 6.65 -5.88
N ALA A 64 -6.79 6.30 -6.39
CA ALA A 64 -7.87 5.73 -5.58
C ALA A 64 -7.48 4.39 -4.94
N ALA A 65 -6.84 3.50 -5.71
CA ALA A 65 -6.40 2.19 -5.22
C ALA A 65 -5.34 2.31 -4.12
N GLU A 66 -4.34 3.17 -4.31
CA GLU A 66 -3.28 3.40 -3.32
C GLU A 66 -3.85 4.08 -2.06
N ALA A 67 -4.70 5.09 -2.20
CA ALA A 67 -5.38 5.74 -1.08
C ALA A 67 -6.19 4.74 -0.25
N TYR A 68 -6.94 3.86 -0.91
CA TYR A 68 -7.69 2.80 -0.26
C TYR A 68 -6.79 1.81 0.48
N MET A 69 -5.68 1.38 -0.11
CA MET A 69 -4.71 0.50 0.55
C MET A 69 -4.09 1.16 1.78
N VAL A 70 -3.72 2.45 1.70
CA VAL A 70 -3.20 3.22 2.85
C VAL A 70 -4.22 3.24 3.98
N TYR A 71 -5.49 3.55 3.69
CA TYR A 71 -6.56 3.53 4.68
C TYR A 71 -6.67 2.17 5.39
N ILE A 72 -6.70 1.07 4.63
CA ILE A 72 -6.76 -0.28 5.21
C ILE A 72 -5.52 -0.58 6.07
N PHE A 73 -4.32 -0.17 5.64
CA PHE A 73 -3.11 -0.36 6.44
C PHE A 73 -3.10 0.46 7.72
N GLU A 74 -3.66 1.66 7.73
CA GLU A 74 -3.79 2.47 8.93
C GLU A 74 -4.69 1.82 9.97
N VAL A 75 -5.86 1.33 9.55
CA VAL A 75 -6.79 0.62 10.43
C VAL A 75 -6.19 -0.72 10.89
N THR A 76 -5.52 -1.45 9.99
CA THR A 76 -4.81 -2.71 10.33
C THR A 76 -3.71 -2.49 11.37
N LYS A 77 -2.97 -1.38 11.26
CA LYS A 77 -1.95 -0.98 12.24
C LYS A 77 -2.56 -0.70 13.61
N LEU A 78 -3.75 -0.10 13.67
CA LEU A 78 -4.48 0.08 14.94
C LEU A 78 -4.88 -1.27 15.55
N ALA A 79 -5.37 -2.22 14.75
CA ALA A 79 -5.70 -3.58 15.21
C ALA A 79 -4.45 -4.34 15.72
N ALA A 80 -3.32 -4.24 15.03
CA ALA A 80 -2.07 -4.84 15.49
C ALA A 80 -1.62 -4.25 16.85
N ARG A 81 -1.72 -2.91 17.00
CA ARG A 81 -1.40 -2.22 18.25
C ARG A 81 -2.35 -2.58 19.39
N HIS A 82 -3.64 -2.74 19.10
CA HIS A 82 -4.61 -3.23 20.07
C HIS A 82 -4.21 -4.60 20.64
N ALA A 83 -3.65 -5.46 19.79
CA ALA A 83 -3.06 -6.75 20.17
C ALA A 83 -1.61 -6.65 20.68
N LYS A 84 -1.16 -5.48 21.14
CA LYS A 84 0.19 -5.19 21.69
C LYS A 84 1.35 -5.55 20.76
N ARG A 85 1.18 -5.40 19.45
CA ARG A 85 2.22 -5.63 18.42
C ARG A 85 2.40 -4.41 17.54
N ASP A 86 3.64 -4.15 17.14
CA ASP A 86 3.96 -3.14 16.12
C ASP A 86 3.97 -3.69 14.69
N LYS A 87 4.11 -5.02 14.54
CA LYS A 87 4.13 -5.71 13.25
C LYS A 87 2.71 -6.14 12.86
N ILE A 88 2.25 -5.68 11.70
CA ILE A 88 1.01 -6.13 11.08
C ILE A 88 1.13 -7.58 10.62
N GLN A 89 0.03 -8.34 10.74
CA GLN A 89 -0.07 -9.73 10.32
C GLN A 89 -1.35 -9.93 9.50
N LYS A 90 -1.42 -11.05 8.75
CA LYS A 90 -2.59 -11.41 7.94
C LYS A 90 -3.91 -11.39 8.74
N ARG A 91 -3.88 -11.87 9.98
CA ARG A 91 -5.05 -11.89 10.88
C ARG A 91 -5.60 -10.49 11.19
N ASP A 92 -4.72 -9.49 11.25
CA ASP A 92 -5.13 -8.10 11.52
C ASP A 92 -5.90 -7.54 10.32
N MET A 93 -5.41 -7.79 9.11
CA MET A 93 -6.12 -7.38 7.88
C MET A 93 -7.44 -8.14 7.70
N GLN A 94 -7.45 -9.45 7.96
CA GLN A 94 -8.67 -10.25 7.88
C GLN A 94 -9.74 -9.76 8.86
N PHE A 95 -9.35 -9.40 10.08
CA PHE A 95 -10.24 -8.80 11.07
C PHE A 95 -10.81 -7.46 10.56
N VAL A 96 -9.95 -6.56 10.07
CA VAL A 96 -10.40 -5.24 9.57
C VAL A 96 -11.33 -5.37 8.37
N VAL A 97 -10.99 -6.20 7.38
CA VAL A 97 -11.84 -6.43 6.20
C VAL A 97 -13.16 -7.07 6.60
N GLY A 98 -13.15 -8.03 7.53
CA GLY A 98 -14.39 -8.62 8.07
C GLY A 98 -15.28 -7.59 8.76
N LEU A 99 -14.70 -6.70 9.55
CA LEU A 99 -15.42 -5.63 10.23
C LEU A 99 -16.05 -4.64 9.22
N LEU A 100 -15.26 -4.17 8.25
CA LEU A 100 -15.73 -3.21 7.24
C LEU A 100 -16.85 -3.79 6.36
N ARG A 101 -16.79 -5.08 6.03
CA ARG A 101 -17.90 -5.79 5.36
C ARG A 101 -19.15 -5.84 6.22
N SER A 102 -19.01 -6.12 7.52
CA SER A 102 -20.15 -6.17 8.43
C SER A 102 -20.85 -4.82 8.62
N TRP A 103 -20.13 -3.71 8.39
CA TRP A 103 -20.64 -2.36 8.51
C TRP A 103 -21.14 -1.77 7.18
N GLY A 104 -21.23 -2.58 6.10
CA GLY A 104 -21.67 -2.13 4.79
C GLY A 104 -20.74 -1.12 4.13
N THR A 105 -19.49 -1.01 4.59
CA THR A 105 -18.49 -0.06 4.04
C THR A 105 -17.75 -0.62 2.82
N LEU A 106 -17.81 -1.95 2.62
CA LEU A 106 -17.19 -2.68 1.51
C LEU A 106 -18.24 -3.51 0.75
N GLU A 107 -19.26 -2.83 0.21
CA GLU A 107 -20.22 -3.39 -0.74
C GLU A 107 -19.97 -2.86 -2.15
#